data_AF-A0A951U3T6-F1
#
_entry.id   AF-A0A951U3T6-F1
#
_cell.length_a   1.000
_cell.length_b   1.000
_cell.length_c   1.000
_cell.angle_alpha   90.00
_cell.angle_beta   90.00
_cell.angle_gamma   90.00
#
_symmetry.space_group_name_H-M   'P 1'
#
loop_
_entity.id
_entity.type
_entity.pdbx_description
1 polymer ?
#
loop_
_entity_poly.entity_id
_entity_poly.type
_entity_poly.pdbx_seq_one_letter_code
_entity_poly.pdbx_strand_id
1 'polypeptide(L)'
;MEPEVQQDQTDSVTVKIDPDASGSLTTISTNSTDEQWQEIGAKVSDFIADLPAYLSDFFGEYKRPIITISLIIASLIAVKLLLAVLGAINDLPLFSSVFELVGMGYSAWFVWRYLLKASTREQLANEFGSLKEQVLGK
;
A
#
# COMPACT_ATOMS: atom_id res chain seq x y z
N MET A 1 -22.32 -14.49 49.89
CA MET A 1 -22.33 -13.20 50.60
C MET A 1 -21.03 -13.19 51.38
N GLU A 2 -20.03 -12.33 51.17
CA GLU A 2 -19.90 -11.05 50.46
C GLU A 2 -18.38 -10.79 50.23
N PRO A 3 -18.01 -9.80 49.40
CA PRO A 3 -16.65 -9.57 48.91
C PRO A 3 -15.82 -8.67 49.82
N GLU A 4 -14.50 -8.88 49.83
CA GLU A 4 -13.54 -7.98 50.46
C GLU A 4 -13.11 -6.93 49.43
N VAL A 5 -13.51 -5.68 49.64
CA VAL A 5 -13.10 -4.52 48.81
C VAL A 5 -12.19 -3.65 49.67
N GLN A 6 -10.89 -3.71 49.41
CA GLN A 6 -9.96 -2.68 49.87
C GLN A 6 -10.19 -1.41 49.06
N GLN A 7 -10.67 -0.40 49.76
CA GLN A 7 -10.87 0.97 49.33
C GLN A 7 -9.68 1.77 49.85
N ASP A 8 -8.87 2.35 48.95
CA ASP A 8 -8.05 3.50 49.33
C ASP A 8 -7.71 4.41 48.14
N GLN A 9 -8.09 5.68 48.33
CA GLN A 9 -7.60 6.91 47.69
C GLN A 9 -7.87 7.13 46.19
N THR A 10 -9.16 7.37 45.89
CA THR A 10 -9.50 8.43 44.92
C THR A 10 -9.59 9.73 45.70
N ASP A 11 -8.52 10.53 45.70
CA ASP A 11 -8.58 11.92 46.13
C ASP A 11 -9.58 12.62 45.20
N SER A 12 -10.78 12.76 45.72
CA SER A 12 -11.84 13.55 45.12
C SER A 12 -11.40 15.00 45.26
N VAL A 13 -10.80 15.54 44.19
CA VAL A 13 -10.68 16.97 44.00
C VAL A 13 -12.12 17.51 43.96
N THR A 14 -12.62 17.87 45.13
CA THR A 14 -13.91 18.54 45.31
C THR A 14 -13.75 19.92 44.69
N VAL A 15 -14.12 20.03 43.41
CA VAL A 15 -14.27 21.31 42.74
C VAL A 15 -15.49 21.97 43.38
N LYS A 16 -15.24 22.84 44.36
CA LYS A 16 -16.25 23.79 44.85
C LYS A 16 -16.55 24.75 43.70
N ILE A 17 -17.74 24.61 43.12
CA ILE A 17 -18.26 25.52 42.11
C ILE A 17 -19.01 26.62 42.85
N ASP A 18 -18.34 27.76 43.03
CA ASP A 18 -18.93 29.00 43.50
C ASP A 18 -19.72 29.67 42.35
N PRO A 19 -21.04 29.83 42.45
CA PRO A 19 -21.88 30.34 41.34
C PRO A 19 -21.84 31.86 41.16
N ASP A 20 -21.11 32.61 42.01
CA ASP A 20 -21.00 34.08 41.95
C ASP A 20 -19.68 34.59 41.32
N ALA A 21 -18.76 33.70 40.94
CA ALA A 21 -17.56 34.08 40.20
C ALA A 21 -17.87 34.13 38.70
N SER A 22 -18.43 35.26 38.26
CA SER A 22 -18.59 35.61 36.84
C SER A 22 -17.35 35.20 36.03
N GLY A 23 -17.60 34.41 34.98
CA GLY A 23 -16.65 33.72 34.13
C GLY A 23 -15.28 34.38 33.99
N SER A 24 -14.29 33.81 34.67
CA SER A 24 -12.92 33.87 34.20
C SER A 24 -12.80 32.88 33.04
N LEU A 25 -13.24 33.31 31.85
CA LEU A 25 -12.57 32.88 30.63
C LEU A 25 -11.09 33.11 30.90
N THR A 26 -10.31 32.03 30.93
CA THR A 26 -8.86 32.08 31.01
C THR A 26 -8.41 32.96 29.85
N THR A 27 -8.23 34.25 30.12
CA THR A 27 -7.67 35.20 29.18
C THR A 27 -6.25 34.73 29.01
N ILE A 28 -5.95 34.15 27.85
CA ILE A 28 -4.57 33.92 27.44
C ILE A 28 -3.97 35.32 27.40
N SER A 29 -3.23 35.64 28.46
CA SER A 29 -2.60 36.95 28.63
C SER A 29 -1.70 37.18 27.43
N THR A 30 -2.01 38.19 26.63
CA THR A 30 -1.35 38.50 25.35
C THR A 30 0.11 38.90 25.50
N ASN A 31 0.62 39.03 26.72
CA ASN A 31 2.05 39.28 26.99
C ASN A 31 2.86 37.97 27.15
N SER A 32 2.19 36.85 27.46
CA SER A 32 2.78 35.51 27.57
C SER A 32 2.37 34.59 26.42
N THR A 33 1.44 35.04 25.58
CA THR A 33 0.96 34.33 24.39
C THR A 33 2.03 34.34 23.32
N ASP A 34 2.70 35.47 23.12
CA ASP A 34 3.78 35.60 22.14
C ASP A 34 4.99 34.73 22.52
N GLU A 35 5.33 34.65 23.81
CA GLU A 35 6.40 33.76 24.32
C GLU A 35 6.05 32.28 24.14
N GLN A 36 4.80 31.88 24.40
CA GLN A 36 4.33 30.52 24.15
C GLN A 36 4.27 30.16 22.66
N TRP A 37 3.86 31.08 21.79
CA TRP A 37 3.88 30.86 20.33
C TRP A 37 5.29 30.74 19.78
N GLN A 38 6.24 31.49 20.36
CA GLN A 38 7.66 31.35 20.01
C GLN A 38 8.22 30.00 20.49
N GLU A 39 7.83 29.54 21.68
CA GLU A 39 8.23 28.21 22.19
C GLU A 39 7.62 27.07 21.37
N ILE A 40 6.34 27.16 21.00
CA ILE A 40 5.67 26.19 20.12
C ILE A 40 6.31 26.20 18.74
N GLY A 41 6.60 27.39 18.20
CA GLY A 41 7.28 27.55 16.91
C GLY A 41 8.68 26.94 16.92
N ALA A 42 9.45 27.18 18.00
CA ALA A 42 10.77 26.59 18.20
C ALA A 42 10.69 25.06 18.26
N LYS A 43 9.77 24.52 19.05
CA LYS A 43 9.59 23.07 19.21
C LYS A 43 9.13 22.38 17.91
N VAL A 44 8.28 23.03 17.12
CA VAL A 44 7.87 22.54 15.79
C VAL A 44 9.04 22.63 14.82
N SER A 45 9.82 23.70 14.84
CA SER A 45 11.02 23.83 14.01
C SER A 45 12.04 22.74 14.30
N ASP A 46 12.32 22.46 15.57
CA ASP A 46 13.25 21.39 15.99
C ASP A 46 12.73 20.02 15.55
N PHE A 47 11.45 19.74 15.77
CA PHE A 47 10.83 18.49 15.33
C PHE A 47 10.88 18.31 13.80
N ILE A 48 10.66 19.39 13.03
CA ILE A 48 10.74 19.36 11.56
C ILE A 48 12.19 19.25 11.07
N ALA A 49 13.15 19.83 11.79
CA ALA A 49 14.58 19.69 11.49
C ALA A 49 15.06 18.24 11.68
N ASP A 50 14.52 17.55 12.69
CA ASP A 50 14.83 16.15 12.96
C ASP A 50 13.95 15.15 12.17
N LEU A 51 12.84 15.60 11.59
CA LEU A 51 11.92 14.75 10.82
C LEU A 51 12.62 13.99 9.69
N PRO A 52 13.49 14.59 8.86
CA PRO A 52 14.25 13.86 7.86
C PRO A 52 15.14 12.76 8.46
N ALA A 53 15.75 13.00 9.63
CA ALA A 53 16.58 12.01 10.32
C ALA A 53 15.73 10.84 10.82
N TYR A 54 14.62 11.11 11.51
CA TYR A 54 13.69 10.07 11.96
C TYR A 54 13.07 9.28 10.79
N LEU A 55 12.71 9.95 9.70
CA LEU A 55 12.16 9.30 8.52
C LEU A 55 13.21 8.42 7.83
N SER A 56 14.46 8.88 7.77
CA SER A 56 15.59 8.11 7.24
C SER A 56 15.87 6.86 8.08
N ASP A 57 15.92 6.99 9.40
CA ASP A 57 16.17 5.87 10.32
C ASP A 57 15.01 4.86 10.29
N PHE A 58 13.76 5.34 10.28
CA PHE A 58 12.59 4.49 10.12
C PHE A 58 12.60 3.76 8.78
N PHE A 59 12.76 4.47 7.65
CA PHE A 59 12.82 3.77 6.37
C PHE A 59 14.01 2.83 6.31
N GLY A 60 15.15 3.17 6.92
CA GLY A 60 16.35 2.35 7.04
C GLY A 60 16.12 1.03 7.79
N GLU A 61 15.59 1.11 8.99
CA GLU A 61 15.31 -0.05 9.86
C GLU A 61 14.17 -0.91 9.28
N TYR A 62 13.14 -0.27 8.73
CA TYR A 62 11.95 -0.95 8.22
C TYR A 62 11.98 -1.21 6.71
N LYS A 63 13.12 -1.08 6.01
CA LYS A 63 13.20 -1.28 4.54
C LYS A 63 12.56 -2.59 4.11
N ARG A 64 12.92 -3.70 4.77
CA ARG A 64 12.42 -5.04 4.40
C ARG A 64 10.90 -5.15 4.57
N PRO A 65 10.31 -4.91 5.75
CA PRO A 65 8.86 -5.01 5.91
C PRO A 65 8.10 -3.98 5.08
N ILE A 66 8.59 -2.73 4.93
CA ILE A 66 7.96 -1.72 4.07
C ILE A 66 7.91 -2.21 2.63
N ILE A 67 9.02 -2.73 2.09
CA ILE A 67 9.05 -3.26 0.73
C ILE A 67 8.09 -4.44 0.59
N THR A 68 8.04 -5.36 1.56
CA THR A 68 7.12 -6.50 1.51
C THR A 68 5.65 -6.06 1.52
N ILE A 69 5.26 -5.18 2.43
CA ILE A 69 3.89 -4.65 2.50
C ILE A 69 3.56 -3.86 1.23
N SER A 70 4.49 -3.04 0.76
CA SER A 70 4.37 -2.30 -0.50
C SER A 70 4.18 -3.24 -1.69
N LEU A 71 4.92 -4.36 -1.74
CA LEU A 71 4.76 -5.38 -2.78
C LEU A 71 3.39 -6.05 -2.72
N ILE A 72 2.89 -6.35 -1.53
CA ILE A 72 1.55 -6.95 -1.36
C ILE A 72 0.49 -5.96 -1.86
N ILE A 73 0.56 -4.70 -1.43
CA ILE A 73 -0.38 -3.66 -1.86
C ILE A 73 -0.28 -3.43 -3.38
N ALA A 74 0.94 -3.32 -3.92
CA ALA A 74 1.18 -3.15 -5.34
C ALA A 74 0.64 -4.34 -6.14
N SER A 75 0.79 -5.57 -5.63
CA SER A 75 0.22 -6.77 -6.24
C SER A 75 -1.31 -6.71 -6.29
N LEU A 76 -1.96 -6.30 -5.19
CA LEU A 76 -3.42 -6.12 -5.17
C LEU A 76 -3.88 -5.05 -6.17
N ILE A 77 -3.16 -3.93 -6.27
CA ILE A 77 -3.45 -2.87 -7.24
C ILE A 77 -3.25 -3.40 -8.67
N ALA A 78 -2.17 -4.15 -8.92
CA ALA A 78 -1.90 -4.75 -10.22
C ALA A 78 -3.02 -5.72 -10.64
N VAL A 79 -3.50 -6.56 -9.72
CA VAL A 79 -4.66 -7.44 -9.98
C VAL A 79 -5.90 -6.61 -10.31
N LYS A 80 -6.20 -5.56 -9.53
CA LYS A 80 -7.34 -4.67 -9.84
C LYS A 80 -7.20 -3.99 -11.19
N LEU A 81 -6.00 -3.55 -11.55
CA LEU A 81 -5.72 -2.94 -12.84
C LEU A 81 -5.93 -3.96 -13.97
N LEU A 82 -5.45 -5.19 -13.81
CA LEU A 82 -5.66 -6.27 -14.77
C LEU A 82 -7.15 -6.56 -14.95
N LEU A 83 -7.92 -6.64 -13.86
CA LEU A 83 -9.37 -6.82 -13.92
C LEU A 83 -10.08 -5.64 -14.58
N ALA A 84 -9.63 -4.41 -14.34
CA ALA A 84 -10.18 -3.22 -14.98
C ALA A 84 -9.90 -3.20 -16.49
N VAL A 85 -8.68 -3.57 -16.90
CA VAL A 85 -8.32 -3.72 -18.31
C VAL A 85 -9.15 -4.83 -18.96
N LEU A 86 -9.30 -5.98 -18.30
CA LEU A 86 -10.13 -7.07 -18.80
C LEU A 86 -11.61 -6.66 -18.91
N GLY A 87 -12.12 -5.91 -17.95
CA GLY A 87 -13.46 -5.32 -18.00
C GLY A 87 -13.63 -4.37 -19.19
N ALA A 88 -12.71 -3.41 -19.34
CA ALA A 88 -12.73 -2.45 -20.46
C ALA A 88 -12.63 -3.16 -21.83
N ILE A 89 -11.86 -4.24 -21.91
CA ILE A 89 -11.77 -5.09 -23.08
C ILE A 89 -13.11 -5.82 -23.35
N ASN A 90 -13.73 -6.38 -22.31
CA ASN A 90 -15.01 -7.10 -22.43
C ASN A 90 -16.17 -6.18 -22.81
N ASP A 91 -16.09 -4.90 -22.44
CA ASP A 91 -17.06 -3.87 -22.84
C ASP A 91 -16.95 -3.51 -24.33
N LEU A 92 -15.85 -3.89 -25.01
CA LEU A 92 -15.72 -3.74 -26.45
C LEU A 92 -16.39 -4.93 -27.16
N PRO A 93 -17.47 -4.71 -27.93
CA PRO A 93 -18.28 -5.78 -28.53
C PRO A 93 -17.55 -6.62 -29.60
N LEU A 94 -16.34 -6.22 -30.01
CA LEU A 94 -15.58 -6.86 -31.09
C LEU A 94 -14.38 -7.67 -30.62
N PHE A 95 -13.96 -7.54 -29.35
CA PHE A 95 -12.70 -8.14 -28.91
C PHE A 95 -12.78 -9.67 -28.87
N SER A 96 -13.88 -10.22 -28.34
CA SER A 96 -14.07 -11.69 -28.30
C SER A 96 -13.93 -12.31 -29.70
N SER A 97 -14.64 -11.78 -30.69
CA SER A 97 -14.58 -12.27 -32.07
C SER A 97 -13.23 -12.03 -32.74
N VAL A 98 -12.56 -10.91 -32.47
CA VAL A 98 -11.21 -10.64 -33.00
C VAL A 98 -10.18 -11.60 -32.39
N PHE A 99 -10.23 -11.86 -31.09
CA PHE A 99 -9.31 -12.80 -30.44
C PHE A 99 -9.56 -14.24 -30.87
N GLU A 100 -10.82 -14.61 -31.08
CA GLU A 100 -11.17 -15.91 -31.66
C GLU A 100 -10.63 -16.04 -33.09
N LEU A 101 -10.82 -15.02 -33.94
CA LEU A 101 -10.32 -15.01 -35.30
C LEU A 101 -8.78 -15.02 -35.36
N VAL A 102 -8.12 -14.22 -34.52
CA VAL A 102 -6.65 -14.19 -34.39
C VAL A 102 -6.14 -15.53 -33.88
N GLY A 103 -6.77 -16.10 -32.85
CA GLY A 103 -6.41 -17.39 -32.28
C GLY A 103 -6.56 -18.53 -33.28
N MET A 104 -7.68 -18.58 -34.00
CA MET A 104 -7.88 -19.55 -35.08
C MET A 104 -6.92 -19.33 -36.25
N GLY A 105 -6.69 -18.08 -36.65
CA GLY A 105 -5.76 -17.72 -37.73
C GLY A 105 -4.33 -18.16 -37.40
N TYR A 106 -3.84 -17.83 -36.21
CA TYR A 106 -2.52 -18.24 -35.75
C TYR A 106 -2.42 -19.74 -35.56
N SER A 107 -3.47 -20.38 -35.02
CA SER A 107 -3.48 -21.83 -34.83
C SER A 107 -3.46 -22.58 -36.15
N ALA A 108 -4.28 -22.16 -37.13
CA ALA A 108 -4.28 -22.73 -38.47
C ALA A 108 -2.93 -22.53 -39.18
N TRP A 109 -2.37 -21.32 -39.09
CA TRP A 109 -1.04 -21.01 -39.63
C TRP A 109 0.06 -21.85 -38.96
N PHE A 110 0.02 -21.98 -37.64
CA PHE A 110 0.99 -22.76 -36.86
C PHE A 110 0.94 -24.24 -37.20
N VAL A 111 -0.26 -24.82 -37.27
CA VAL A 111 -0.46 -26.21 -37.69
C VAL A 111 0.11 -26.43 -39.08
N TRP A 112 -0.24 -25.57 -40.02
CA TRP A 112 0.24 -25.66 -41.40
C TRP A 112 1.76 -25.51 -41.51
N ARG A 113 2.34 -24.54 -40.79
CA ARG A 113 3.77 -24.19 -40.87
C ARG A 113 4.69 -25.12 -40.11
N TYR A 114 4.25 -25.69 -38.98
CA TYR A 114 5.10 -26.43 -38.06
C TYR A 114 4.72 -27.90 -37.91
N LEU A 115 3.43 -28.25 -37.92
CA LEU A 115 2.99 -29.61 -37.61
C LEU A 115 2.85 -30.55 -38.82
N LEU A 116 2.58 -30.04 -40.03
CA LEU A 116 2.35 -30.90 -41.20
C LEU A 116 3.63 -31.59 -41.72
N LYS A 117 4.78 -30.90 -41.69
CA LYS A 117 6.03 -31.41 -42.26
C LYS A 117 6.94 -31.99 -41.17
N ALA A 118 7.54 -33.15 -41.43
CA ALA A 118 8.43 -33.81 -40.46
C ALA A 118 9.62 -32.92 -40.05
N SER A 119 10.25 -32.26 -41.03
CA SER A 119 11.39 -31.37 -40.77
C SER A 119 11.05 -30.18 -39.87
N THR A 120 9.84 -29.63 -39.98
CA THR A 120 9.42 -28.49 -39.15
C THR A 120 8.98 -28.91 -37.75
N ARG A 121 8.48 -30.14 -37.59
CA ARG A 121 8.21 -30.72 -36.27
C ARG A 121 9.50 -30.97 -35.49
N GLU A 122 10.53 -31.49 -36.15
CA GLU A 122 11.83 -31.73 -35.54
C GLU A 122 12.50 -30.42 -35.13
N GLN A 123 12.46 -29.41 -36.00
CA GLN A 123 12.91 -28.05 -35.67
C GLN A 123 12.16 -27.48 -34.46
N LEU A 124 10.83 -27.58 -34.42
CA LEU A 124 10.03 -27.08 -33.31
C LEU A 124 10.37 -27.80 -31.99
N ALA A 125 10.61 -29.12 -32.02
CA ALA A 125 10.99 -29.88 -30.83
C ALA A 125 12.36 -29.44 -30.29
N ASN A 126 13.33 -29.20 -31.17
CA ASN A 126 14.66 -28.70 -30.79
C ASN A 126 14.59 -27.27 -30.24
N GLU A 127 13.82 -26.38 -30.89
CA GLU A 127 13.60 -25.01 -30.42
C GLU A 127 12.88 -25.00 -29.06
N PHE A 128 11.89 -25.87 -28.86
CA PHE A 128 11.19 -25.99 -27.59
C PHE A 128 12.12 -26.51 -26.47
N GLY A 129 13.01 -27.46 -26.80
CA GLY A 129 14.03 -27.96 -25.89
C GLY A 129 14.98 -26.85 -25.43
N SER A 130 15.51 -26.06 -26.36
CA SER A 130 16.45 -24.97 -26.04
C SER A 130 15.79 -23.83 -25.27
N LEU A 131 14.51 -23.52 -25.52
CA LEU A 131 13.74 -22.55 -24.72
C LEU A 131 13.55 -23.04 -23.29
N LYS A 132 13.24 -24.33 -23.11
CA LYS A 132 13.12 -24.94 -21.79
C LYS A 132 14.44 -24.88 -21.03
N GLU A 133 15.55 -25.19 -21.68
CA GLU A 133 16.91 -25.07 -21.13
C GLU A 133 17.20 -23.64 -20.65
N GLN A 134 16.85 -22.63 -21.45
CA GLN A 134 17.09 -21.23 -21.12
C GLN A 134 16.25 -20.72 -19.94
N VAL A 135 14.97 -21.13 -19.85
CA VAL A 135 14.07 -20.66 -18.79
C VAL A 135 14.26 -21.43 -17.48
N LEU A 136 14.54 -22.74 -17.55
CA LEU A 136 14.68 -23.60 -16.37
C LEU A 136 16.13 -23.81 -15.93
N GLY A 137 17.11 -23.41 -16.75
CA GLY A 137 18.54 -23.43 -16.41
C GLY A 137 19.16 -24.83 -16.29
N LYS A 138 18.65 -25.81 -17.05
CA LYS A 138 19.20 -27.17 -17.14
C LYS A 138 19.30 -27.62 -18.57
#